data_AF-A0A2V7G9I6-F1
#
_entry.id   AF-A0A2V7G9I6-F1
#
_cell.length_a   1.000
_cell.length_b   1.000
_cell.length_c   1.000
_cell.angle_alpha   90.00
_cell.angle_beta   90.00
_cell.angle_gamma   90.00
#
_symmetry.space_group_name_H-M   'P 1'
#
loop_
_entity.id
_entity.type
_entity.pdbx_description
1 polymer ?
#
loop_
_entity_poly.entity_id
_entity_poly.type
_entity_poly.pdbx_seq_one_letter_code
_entity_poly.pdbx_strand_id
1 'polypeptide(L)'
;IRSASRLDDALDVFSCHGLAGATGALLTGVFATKLVNPAGANGLLAGNAAQLGVQLLAVVAAAAFAAAGTAVILKLLQVTIGARAGVSEELAGLDLSEHGEEAYFGTDLGSLAGPGSALGGSVIVHAREPATVT
;
A
#
# COMPACT_ATOMS: atom_id res chain seq x y z
N ILE A 1 1.63 2.36 -8.73
CA ILE A 1 1.34 3.60 -7.96
C ILE A 1 2.60 4.16 -7.32
N ARG A 2 3.43 3.30 -6.73
CA ARG A 2 4.73 3.65 -6.14
C ARG A 2 5.67 4.46 -7.03
N SER A 3 5.79 4.15 -8.33
CA SER A 3 6.72 4.86 -9.23
C SER A 3 6.28 6.27 -9.64
N ALA A 4 4.98 6.57 -9.52
CA ALA A 4 4.39 7.83 -9.98
C ALA A 4 3.91 8.73 -8.83
N SER A 5 4.04 8.28 -7.58
CA SER A 5 3.59 8.99 -6.39
C SER A 5 4.56 8.77 -5.22
N ARG A 6 4.36 9.50 -4.13
CA ARG A 6 5.10 9.28 -2.86
C ARG A 6 4.38 8.34 -1.89
N LEU A 7 3.36 7.62 -2.37
CA LEU A 7 2.61 6.70 -1.53
C LEU A 7 3.40 5.39 -1.37
N ASP A 8 3.75 5.10 -0.11
CA ASP A 8 4.39 3.84 0.27
C ASP A 8 3.33 2.78 0.57
N ASP A 9 2.82 2.17 -0.50
CA ASP A 9 2.01 0.96 -0.44
C ASP A 9 2.96 -0.25 -0.54
N ALA A 10 3.41 -0.74 0.63
CA ALA A 10 4.52 -1.69 0.75
C ALA A 10 4.36 -2.96 -0.12
N LEU A 11 3.12 -3.42 -0.30
CA LEU A 11 2.78 -4.63 -1.05
C LEU A 11 1.84 -4.36 -2.24
N ASP A 12 1.70 -3.08 -2.66
CA ASP A 12 0.84 -2.65 -3.76
C ASP A 12 -0.65 -3.09 -3.57
N VAL A 13 -1.12 -3.16 -2.32
CA VAL A 13 -2.46 -3.65 -1.95
C VAL A 13 -3.56 -2.79 -2.58
N PHE A 14 -3.38 -1.48 -2.59
CA PHE A 14 -4.39 -0.58 -3.15
C PHE A 14 -4.48 -0.72 -4.68
N SER A 15 -3.36 -0.88 -5.39
CA SER A 15 -3.40 -1.13 -6.84
C SER A 15 -3.97 -2.51 -7.19
N CYS A 16 -3.53 -3.55 -6.49
CA CYS A 16 -3.91 -4.94 -6.81
C CYS A 16 -5.32 -5.29 -6.36
N HIS A 17 -5.80 -4.74 -5.25
CA HIS A 17 -7.12 -5.07 -4.70
C HIS A 17 -8.10 -3.91 -4.79
N GLY A 18 -7.69 -2.69 -4.43
CA GLY A 18 -8.54 -1.51 -4.48
C GLY A 18 -8.98 -1.16 -5.90
N LEU A 19 -8.03 -0.90 -6.80
CA LEU A 19 -8.32 -0.53 -8.19
C LEU A 19 -8.86 -1.71 -9.01
N ALA A 20 -8.29 -2.92 -8.84
CA ALA A 20 -8.79 -4.10 -9.54
C ALA A 20 -10.22 -4.45 -9.10
N GLY A 21 -10.52 -4.37 -7.80
CA GLY A 21 -11.85 -4.58 -7.25
C GLY A 21 -12.87 -3.56 -7.74
N ALA A 22 -12.51 -2.26 -7.73
CA ALA A 22 -13.36 -1.21 -8.29
C ALA A 22 -13.65 -1.44 -9.79
N THR A 23 -12.62 -1.79 -10.55
CA THR A 23 -12.75 -2.11 -11.97
C THR A 23 -13.68 -3.31 -12.17
N GLY A 24 -13.49 -4.41 -11.44
CA GLY A 24 -14.35 -5.59 -11.51
C GLY A 24 -15.81 -5.31 -11.13
N ALA A 25 -16.04 -4.47 -10.12
CA ALA A 25 -17.39 -4.07 -9.73
C ALA A 25 -18.09 -3.25 -10.82
N LEU A 26 -17.38 -2.32 -11.48
CA LEU A 26 -17.91 -1.56 -12.62
C LEU A 26 -18.18 -2.46 -13.82
N LEU A 27 -17.28 -3.39 -14.15
CA LEU A 27 -17.47 -4.35 -15.22
C LEU A 27 -18.65 -5.31 -14.95
N THR A 28 -18.92 -5.63 -13.68
CA THR A 28 -20.16 -6.31 -13.30
C THR A 28 -21.38 -5.50 -13.71
N GLY A 29 -21.34 -4.18 -13.56
CA GLY A 29 -22.41 -3.27 -14.00
C GLY A 29 -22.62 -3.26 -15.52
N VAL A 30 -21.60 -3.64 -16.28
CA VAL A 30 -21.64 -3.75 -17.75
C VAL A 30 -22.13 -5.13 -18.19
N PHE A 31 -21.54 -6.20 -17.66
CA PHE A 31 -21.65 -7.55 -18.20
C PHE A 31 -22.61 -8.47 -17.44
N ALA A 32 -23.14 -8.08 -16.27
CA ALA A 32 -24.05 -8.95 -15.51
C ALA A 32 -25.26 -9.38 -16.36
N THR A 33 -25.72 -10.60 -16.16
CA THR A 33 -26.89 -11.14 -16.88
C THR A 33 -27.64 -12.14 -16.02
N LYS A 34 -28.97 -12.05 -16.05
CA LYS A 34 -29.87 -13.01 -15.41
C LYS A 34 -29.82 -14.40 -16.04
N LEU A 35 -29.23 -14.54 -17.24
CA LEU A 35 -28.96 -15.85 -17.83
C LEU A 35 -27.93 -16.65 -17.01
N VAL A 36 -26.96 -15.97 -16.40
CA VAL A 36 -25.92 -16.60 -15.56
C VAL A 36 -26.37 -16.67 -14.10
N ASN A 37 -27.03 -15.62 -13.60
CA ASN A 37 -27.57 -15.60 -12.24
C ASN A 37 -29.01 -15.03 -12.24
N PRO A 38 -30.05 -15.89 -12.24
CA PRO A 38 -31.44 -15.46 -12.26
C PRO A 38 -31.86 -14.59 -11.07
N ALA A 39 -31.21 -14.75 -9.90
CA ALA A 39 -31.46 -13.95 -8.70
C ALA A 39 -30.75 -12.58 -8.74
N GLY A 40 -29.85 -12.36 -9.70
CA GLY A 40 -29.13 -11.12 -9.87
C GLY A 40 -29.89 -10.08 -10.69
N ALA A 41 -29.13 -9.17 -11.32
CA ALA A 41 -29.64 -8.15 -12.22
C ALA A 41 -28.91 -8.20 -13.57
N ASN A 42 -29.56 -7.69 -14.61
CA ASN A 42 -28.88 -7.44 -15.88
C ASN A 42 -27.97 -6.21 -15.75
N GLY A 43 -26.86 -6.23 -16.47
CA GLY A 43 -25.97 -5.09 -16.68
C GLY A 43 -26.31 -4.32 -17.94
N LEU A 44 -25.47 -3.34 -18.27
CA LEU A 44 -25.64 -2.44 -19.42
C LEU A 44 -25.87 -3.21 -20.73
N LEU A 45 -25.04 -4.20 -21.05
CA LEU A 45 -25.13 -4.93 -22.32
C LEU A 45 -26.33 -5.89 -22.38
N ALA A 46 -26.92 -6.23 -21.23
CA ALA A 46 -28.15 -7.01 -21.13
C ALA A 46 -29.40 -6.12 -20.98
N GLY A 47 -29.29 -4.83 -21.33
CA GLY A 47 -30.41 -3.89 -21.43
C GLY A 47 -30.72 -3.10 -20.15
N ASN A 48 -29.88 -3.15 -19.11
CA ASN A 48 -30.09 -2.41 -17.87
C ASN A 48 -28.93 -1.47 -17.56
N ALA A 49 -28.98 -0.26 -18.11
CA ALA A 49 -27.97 0.77 -17.90
C ALA A 49 -27.87 1.27 -16.44
N ALA A 50 -28.97 1.18 -15.68
CA ALA A 50 -28.99 1.62 -14.29
C ALA A 50 -28.04 0.80 -13.40
N GLN A 51 -27.76 -0.46 -13.76
CA GLN A 51 -26.86 -1.31 -13.00
C GLN A 51 -25.45 -0.73 -12.90
N LEU A 52 -24.94 -0.09 -13.95
CA LEU A 52 -23.61 0.55 -13.90
C LEU A 52 -23.56 1.67 -12.86
N GLY A 53 -24.64 2.46 -12.75
CA GLY A 53 -24.78 3.51 -11.73
C GLY A 53 -24.85 2.93 -10.31
N VAL A 54 -25.58 1.83 -10.12
CA VAL A 54 -25.63 1.12 -8.83
C VAL A 54 -24.24 0.62 -8.43
N GLN A 55 -23.49 0.01 -9.35
CA GLN A 55 -22.14 -0.47 -9.07
C GLN A 55 -21.16 0.67 -8.77
N LEU A 56 -21.25 1.79 -9.50
CA LEU A 56 -20.44 2.97 -9.21
C LEU A 56 -20.72 3.52 -7.80
N LEU A 57 -21.99 3.66 -7.44
CA LEU A 57 -22.38 4.10 -6.10
C LEU A 57 -21.84 3.15 -5.03
N ALA A 58 -21.96 1.83 -5.25
CA ALA A 58 -21.44 0.82 -4.34
C ALA A 58 -19.92 0.94 -4.14
N VAL A 59 -19.15 1.13 -5.23
CA VAL A 59 -17.69 1.34 -5.17
C VAL A 59 -17.36 2.59 -4.35
N VAL A 60 -18.00 3.72 -4.64
CA VAL A 60 -17.74 4.99 -3.93
C VAL A 60 -18.13 4.87 -2.46
N ALA A 61 -19.27 4.28 -2.14
CA ALA A 61 -19.73 4.09 -0.78
C ALA A 61 -18.78 3.18 0.02
N ALA A 62 -18.35 2.06 -0.57
CA ALA A 62 -17.41 1.15 0.06
C ALA A 62 -16.04 1.80 0.28
N ALA A 63 -15.52 2.53 -0.72
CA ALA A 63 -14.26 3.25 -0.61
C ALA A 63 -14.31 4.34 0.46
N ALA A 64 -15.38 5.12 0.53
CA ALA A 64 -15.58 6.15 1.54
C ALA A 64 -15.67 5.54 2.95
N PHE A 65 -16.45 4.47 3.11
CA PHE A 65 -16.56 3.77 4.38
C PHE A 65 -15.22 3.18 4.84
N ALA A 66 -14.52 2.48 3.95
CA ALA A 66 -13.23 1.87 4.26
C ALA A 66 -12.16 2.92 4.60
N ALA A 67 -12.08 4.00 3.81
CA ALA A 67 -11.10 5.07 4.04
C ALA A 67 -11.39 5.82 5.35
N ALA A 68 -12.64 6.21 5.60
CA ALA A 68 -13.01 6.93 6.81
C ALA A 68 -12.85 6.05 8.06
N GLY A 69 -13.36 4.82 8.02
CA GLY A 69 -13.23 3.87 9.13
C GLY A 69 -11.77 3.56 9.46
N THR A 70 -10.97 3.26 8.44
CA THR A 70 -9.52 3.00 8.62
C THR A 70 -8.80 4.23 9.17
N ALA A 71 -9.10 5.43 8.67
CA ALA A 71 -8.49 6.67 9.18
C ALA A 71 -8.82 6.91 10.66
N VAL A 72 -10.07 6.67 11.07
CA VAL A 72 -10.48 6.78 12.48
C VAL A 72 -9.73 5.75 13.34
N ILE A 73 -9.69 4.49 12.92
CA ILE A 73 -9.01 3.42 13.66
C ILE A 73 -7.52 3.73 13.80
N LEU A 74 -6.84 4.08 12.70
CA LEU A 74 -5.42 4.42 12.74
C LEU A 74 -5.13 5.63 13.62
N LYS A 75 -6.01 6.65 13.59
CA LYS A 75 -5.85 7.83 14.45
C LYS A 75 -6.01 7.48 15.92
N LEU A 76 -6.98 6.61 16.25
CA LEU A 76 -7.18 6.13 17.62
C LEU A 76 -5.97 5.32 18.09
N LEU A 77 -5.48 4.39 17.27
CA LEU A 77 -4.27 3.62 17.59
C LEU A 77 -3.06 4.53 17.80
N GLN A 78 -2.89 5.54 16.95
CA GLN A 78 -1.77 6.49 17.05
C GLN A 78 -1.76 7.27 18.37
N VAL A 79 -2.93 7.59 18.95
CA VAL A 79 -3.01 8.34 20.22
C VAL A 79 -3.04 7.44 21.45
N THR A 80 -3.31 6.14 21.30
CA THR A 80 -3.37 5.20 22.43
C THR A 80 -2.07 4.43 22.61
N ILE A 81 -1.70 3.61 21.62
CA ILE A 81 -0.59 2.65 21.72
C ILE A 81 0.51 2.88 20.67
N GLY A 82 0.27 3.73 19.68
CA GLY A 82 1.13 3.86 18.50
C GLY A 82 0.76 2.85 17.40
N ALA A 83 0.72 3.31 16.16
CA ALA A 83 0.36 2.47 15.00
C ALA A 83 1.58 2.04 14.15
N ARG A 84 2.78 2.50 14.50
CA ARG A 84 4.02 2.29 13.76
C ARG A 84 5.17 2.14 14.76
N ALA A 85 6.11 1.25 14.46
CA ALA A 85 7.34 1.11 15.23
C ALA A 85 8.17 2.41 15.22
N GLY A 86 9.00 2.57 16.24
CA GLY A 86 9.96 3.65 16.33
C GLY A 86 11.05 3.54 15.26
N VAL A 87 11.67 4.66 14.90
CA VAL A 87 12.69 4.70 13.85
C VAL A 87 13.88 3.79 14.17
N SER A 88 14.29 3.70 15.44
CA SER A 88 15.37 2.80 15.86
C SER A 88 15.01 1.32 15.73
N GLU A 89 13.74 0.97 16.00
CA GLU A 89 13.22 -0.40 15.88
C GLU A 89 13.11 -0.81 14.40
N GLU A 90 12.62 0.09 13.54
CA GLU A 90 12.61 -0.13 12.09
C GLU A 90 14.02 -0.30 11.50
N LEU A 91 15.01 0.44 12.01
CA LEU A 91 16.41 0.31 11.58
C LEU A 91 17.07 -0.98 12.06
N ALA A 92 16.72 -1.47 13.25
CA ALA A 92 17.20 -2.74 13.78
C ALA A 92 16.54 -3.95 13.09
N GLY A 93 15.32 -3.77 12.56
CA GLY A 93 14.47 -4.81 12.00
C GLY A 93 13.40 -5.25 12.99
N LEU A 94 12.17 -5.47 12.49
CA LEU A 94 11.02 -5.85 13.32
C LEU A 94 11.17 -7.26 13.91
N ASP A 95 11.82 -8.18 13.20
CA ASP A 95 12.10 -9.53 13.70
C ASP A 95 12.90 -9.47 15.02
N LEU A 96 13.91 -8.59 15.09
CA LEU A 96 14.72 -8.44 16.30
C LEU A 96 14.02 -7.59 17.38
N SER A 97 13.42 -6.47 16.99
CA SER A 97 12.84 -5.51 17.95
C SER A 97 11.52 -5.98 18.57
N GLU A 98 10.65 -6.62 17.80
CA GLU A 98 9.32 -7.07 18.27
C GLU A 98 9.29 -8.56 18.64
N HIS A 99 10.12 -9.39 18.00
CA HIS A 99 10.10 -10.85 18.19
C HIS A 99 11.36 -11.41 18.85
N GLY A 100 12.45 -10.62 18.96
CA GLY A 100 13.71 -11.07 19.57
C GLY A 100 14.40 -12.18 18.79
N GLU A 101 14.09 -12.33 17.50
CA GLU A 101 14.59 -13.40 16.65
C GLU A 101 15.29 -12.86 15.39
N GLU A 102 16.15 -13.68 14.80
CA GLU A 102 16.73 -13.44 13.48
C GLU A 102 16.13 -14.45 12.50
N ALA A 103 15.49 -13.96 11.43
CA ALA A 103 14.87 -14.85 10.43
C ALA A 103 15.89 -15.78 9.73
N TYR A 104 17.15 -15.35 9.62
CA TYR A 104 18.23 -16.10 8.99
C TYR A 104 19.52 -16.00 9.79
N PHE A 105 19.98 -17.13 10.33
CA PHE A 105 21.26 -17.21 11.05
C PHE A 105 22.45 -17.35 10.09
N GLY A 106 23.47 -16.51 10.25
CA GLY A 106 24.77 -16.66 9.57
C GLY A 106 24.88 -16.05 8.17
N THR A 107 23.91 -15.24 7.74
CA THR A 107 24.05 -14.38 6.55
C THR A 107 23.87 -12.92 6.96
N ASP A 108 24.75 -12.44 7.83
CA ASP A 108 24.86 -11.01 8.06
C ASP A 108 25.33 -10.36 6.75
N LEU A 109 24.48 -9.53 6.14
CA LEU A 109 24.96 -8.51 5.20
C LEU A 109 26.00 -7.59 5.88
N GLY A 110 26.01 -7.54 7.22
CA GLY A 110 27.07 -6.95 8.05
C GLY A 110 28.37 -7.77 8.12
N SER A 111 28.36 -9.09 7.88
CA SER A 111 29.57 -9.92 7.77
C SER A 111 30.23 -9.81 6.39
N LEU A 112 29.49 -9.39 5.36
CA LEU A 112 30.05 -9.01 4.06
C LEU A 112 30.70 -7.63 4.07
N ALA A 113 30.34 -6.77 5.04
CA ALA A 113 31.08 -5.56 5.33
C ALA A 113 32.38 -5.98 6.04
N GLY A 114 33.48 -6.05 5.27
CA GLY A 114 34.81 -6.27 5.83
C GLY A 114 35.13 -5.31 6.99
N PRO A 115 36.14 -5.62 7.82
CA PRO A 115 36.44 -4.84 9.01
C PRO A 115 36.64 -3.36 8.67
N GLY A 116 35.68 -2.50 9.06
CA GLY A 116 35.80 -1.05 8.91
C GLY A 116 34.60 -0.27 8.36
N SER A 117 33.53 -0.90 7.89
CA SER A 117 32.35 -0.16 7.38
C SER A 117 31.18 -0.18 8.35
N ALA A 118 31.28 0.58 9.45
CA ALA A 118 30.13 0.91 10.27
C ALA A 118 29.21 1.89 9.50
N LEU A 119 28.06 1.40 9.03
CA LEU A 119 27.01 2.24 8.45
C LEU A 119 26.26 2.98 9.57
N GLY A 120 26.96 3.95 10.16
CA GLY A 120 26.45 4.95 11.10
C GLY A 120 27.16 6.30 10.98
N GLY A 121 28.15 6.42 10.08
CA GLY A 121 28.75 7.70 9.73
C GLY A 121 27.81 8.50 8.84
N SER A 122 27.41 9.69 9.28
CA SER A 122 26.68 10.64 8.45
C SER A 122 27.42 10.88 7.13
N VAL A 123 26.86 10.42 6.01
CA VAL A 123 27.36 10.80 4.68
C VAL A 123 26.85 12.22 4.40
N ILE A 124 27.60 13.23 4.86
CA ILE A 124 27.41 14.61 4.43
C ILE A 124 27.92 14.69 2.99
N VAL A 125 26.99 14.69 2.03
CA VAL A 125 27.30 14.95 0.63
C VAL A 125 27.61 16.44 0.50
N HIS A 126 28.90 16.80 0.51
CA HIS A 126 29.32 18.14 0.10
C HIS A 126 29.01 18.30 -1.40
N ALA A 127 28.03 19.15 -1.72
CA ALA A 127 27.78 19.58 -3.08
C ALA A 127 29.06 20.22 -3.64
N ARG A 128 29.61 19.67 -4.73
CA ARG A 128 30.72 20.29 -5.45
C ARG A 128 30.20 21.56 -6.13
N GLU A 129 30.92 22.67 -5.94
CA GLU A 129 30.67 23.90 -6.69
C GLU A 129 30.81 23.65 -8.21
N PRO A 130 29.94 24.26 -9.04
CA PRO A 130 30.00 24.10 -10.48
C PRO A 130 31.29 24.71 -11.02
N ALA A 131 32.05 23.91 -11.79
CA ALA A 131 33.27 24.36 -12.44
C ALA A 131 32.97 25.52 -13.40
N THR A 132 33.62 26.66 -13.16
CA THR A 132 33.60 27.83 -14.03
C THR A 132 34.24 27.46 -15.38
N VAL A 133 33.43 27.46 -16.44
CA VAL A 133 33.90 27.29 -17.82
C VAL A 133 34.43 28.63 -18.31
N THR A 134 35.74 28.69 -18.60
CA THR A 134 36.36 29.73 -19.43
C THR A 134 36.63 29.19 -20.82
#